data_AF-A0A6D2KJA5-F1
#
_entry.id   AF-A0A6D2KJA5-F1
#
_cell.length_a   1.000
_cell.length_b   1.000
_cell.length_c   1.000
_cell.angle_alpha   90.00
_cell.angle_beta   90.00
_cell.angle_gamma   90.00
#
_symmetry.space_group_name_H-M   'P 1'
#
loop_
_entity.id
_entity.type
_entity.pdbx_description
1 polymer ?
#
loop_
_entity_poly.entity_id
_entity_poly.type
_entity_poly.pdbx_seq_one_letter_code
_entity_poly.pdbx_strand_id
1 'polypeptide(L)'
;MGASDSSLLGAQENRGGDVITTISHRSEIVDPVLENLKSLTVSRPILKSPPTESSLTDILVRKALSSSSSNTVDPQILVELFSIYREWQESKAQEITKRQEDIENKIEVADALATKLLQRFNHSVSAMRTTSQHLSQVHGLQVELGELKGRLTEVINNCDSLCKRINAEGPESLRSTVTPFALSPPDSVSSNTTLSSKQEE
;
A
#
# COMPACT_ATOMS: atom_id res chain seq x y z
N MET A 1 8.65 -29.66 -40.76
CA MET A 1 7.27 -29.80 -41.25
C MET A 1 6.32 -29.40 -40.13
N GLY A 2 5.32 -28.58 -40.44
CA GLY A 2 4.07 -28.49 -39.66
C GLY A 2 3.98 -27.35 -38.66
N ALA A 3 3.37 -26.25 -39.09
CA ALA A 3 2.83 -25.17 -38.26
C ALA A 3 1.41 -25.51 -37.76
N SER A 4 0.82 -24.54 -37.05
CA SER A 4 -0.61 -24.33 -36.74
C SER A 4 -1.16 -24.96 -35.45
N ASP A 5 -1.99 -24.31 -34.64
CA ASP A 5 -2.46 -22.91 -34.56
C ASP A 5 -3.10 -22.74 -33.16
N SER A 6 -2.92 -21.58 -32.51
CA SER A 6 -3.67 -21.19 -31.30
C SER A 6 -4.70 -20.12 -31.69
N SER A 7 -5.97 -20.42 -31.46
CA SER A 7 -7.08 -19.47 -31.66
C SER A 7 -7.42 -18.79 -30.34
N LEU A 8 -7.03 -17.51 -30.22
CA LEU A 8 -7.49 -16.58 -29.19
C LEU A 8 -8.54 -15.67 -29.82
N LEU A 9 -9.82 -16.05 -29.68
CA LEU A 9 -10.95 -15.19 -30.01
C LEU A 9 -11.50 -14.59 -28.70
N GLY A 10 -11.19 -13.32 -28.49
CA GLY A 10 -11.78 -12.52 -27.43
C GLY A 10 -11.11 -11.16 -27.33
N ALA A 11 -11.84 -10.11 -27.71
CA ALA A 11 -11.49 -8.69 -27.68
C ALA A 11 -10.63 -8.17 -28.85
N GLN A 12 -11.19 -8.29 -30.05
CA GLN A 12 -10.95 -7.35 -31.14
C GLN A 12 -11.73 -6.05 -30.84
N GLU A 13 -11.05 -5.04 -30.33
CA GLU A 13 -11.22 -3.65 -30.78
C GLU A 13 -9.95 -2.88 -30.36
N ASN A 14 -9.37 -2.12 -31.29
CA ASN A 14 -8.13 -1.33 -31.11
C ASN A 14 -6.76 -2.03 -31.13
N ARG A 15 -6.52 -2.91 -32.11
CA ARG A 15 -5.15 -3.09 -32.65
C ARG A 15 -5.13 -2.93 -34.16
N GLY A 16 -5.18 -1.67 -34.60
CA GLY A 16 -4.67 -1.25 -35.90
C GLY A 16 -3.15 -1.13 -35.84
N GLY A 17 -2.48 -1.59 -36.90
CA GLY A 17 -1.05 -1.86 -36.96
C GLY A 17 -0.13 -0.65 -36.87
N ASP A 18 1.16 -0.91 -37.09
CA ASP A 18 2.20 0.09 -37.28
C ASP A 18 1.87 0.94 -38.52
N VAL A 19 1.04 1.94 -38.30
CA VAL A 19 0.66 2.95 -39.29
C VAL A 19 1.67 4.07 -39.13
N ILE A 20 2.50 4.29 -40.16
CA ILE A 20 3.30 5.51 -40.29
C ILE A 20 2.33 6.69 -40.22
N THR A 21 2.25 7.32 -39.05
CA THR A 21 1.36 8.45 -38.82
C THR A 21 2.10 9.68 -39.34
N THR A 22 1.74 10.14 -40.53
CA THR A 22 2.17 11.46 -41.01
C THR A 22 1.49 12.53 -40.14
N ILE A 23 2.29 13.41 -39.55
CA ILE A 23 1.83 14.50 -38.69
C ILE A 23 1.00 15.48 -39.57
N SER A 24 -0.32 15.29 -39.61
CA SER A 24 -1.22 16.13 -40.41
C SER A 24 -1.47 17.51 -39.76
N HIS A 25 -1.23 17.63 -38.45
CA HIS A 25 -1.35 18.88 -37.73
C HIS A 25 -0.08 19.18 -36.95
N ARG A 26 0.63 20.24 -37.36
CA ARG A 26 1.62 20.92 -36.52
C ARG A 26 0.84 21.56 -35.38
N SER A 27 1.04 21.11 -34.15
CA SER A 27 0.50 21.81 -32.99
C SER A 27 1.06 23.24 -33.00
N GLU A 28 0.19 24.24 -32.98
CA GLU A 28 0.53 25.66 -32.79
C GLU A 28 0.99 25.96 -31.35
N ILE A 29 1.27 24.92 -30.56
CA ILE A 29 1.96 25.07 -29.28
C ILE A 29 3.41 25.42 -29.61
N VAL A 30 3.70 26.72 -29.52
CA VAL A 30 5.05 27.26 -29.53
C VAL A 30 5.86 26.48 -28.50
N ASP A 31 6.99 25.92 -28.93
CA ASP A 31 7.90 25.20 -28.05
C ASP A 31 8.23 26.10 -26.84
N PRO A 32 8.00 25.64 -25.59
CA PRO A 32 8.26 26.44 -24.40
C PRO A 32 9.72 26.91 -24.33
N VAL A 33 10.67 26.19 -24.95
CA VAL A 33 12.05 26.66 -25.09
C VAL A 33 12.13 27.86 -26.02
N LEU A 34 11.42 27.85 -27.15
CA LEU A 34 11.33 28.98 -28.09
C LEU A 34 10.65 30.20 -27.48
N GLU A 35 9.65 30.00 -26.63
CA GLU A 35 8.99 31.09 -25.90
C GLU A 35 9.91 31.70 -24.82
N ASN A 36 10.67 30.86 -24.11
CA ASN A 36 11.71 31.30 -23.19
C ASN A 36 12.84 32.05 -23.92
N LEU A 37 13.27 31.58 -25.10
CA LEU A 37 14.30 32.25 -25.89
C LEU A 37 13.82 33.61 -26.43
N LYS A 38 12.53 33.74 -26.78
CA LYS A 38 11.94 35.02 -27.22
C LYS A 38 11.74 36.02 -26.08
N SER A 39 11.57 35.55 -24.84
CA SER A 39 11.42 36.39 -23.66
C SER A 39 12.76 36.81 -23.03
N LEU A 40 13.88 36.22 -23.46
CA LEU A 40 15.22 36.69 -23.09
C LEU A 40 15.45 38.09 -23.65
N THR A 41 15.59 39.05 -22.75
CA THR A 41 15.97 40.42 -23.09
C THR A 41 17.45 40.44 -23.48
N VAL A 42 17.76 41.03 -24.64
CA VAL A 42 19.15 41.20 -25.08
C VAL A 42 19.84 42.14 -24.10
N SER A 43 20.69 41.59 -23.23
CA SER A 43 21.52 42.34 -22.31
C SER A 43 22.47 43.26 -23.07
N ARG A 44 22.91 44.35 -22.42
CA ARG A 44 23.84 45.31 -23.03
C ARG A 44 25.09 44.61 -23.58
N PRO A 45 25.65 45.06 -24.72
CA PRO A 45 26.82 44.45 -25.32
C PRO A 45 27.96 44.35 -24.31
N ILE A 46 28.55 43.15 -24.20
CA ILE A 46 29.69 42.89 -23.29
C ILE A 46 30.94 43.66 -23.75
N LEU A 47 31.01 43.98 -25.05
CA LEU A 47 32.12 44.69 -25.68
C LEU A 47 31.76 46.17 -25.90
N LYS A 48 32.69 47.07 -25.57
CA LYS A 48 32.55 48.53 -25.76
C LYS A 48 32.53 48.96 -27.23
N SER A 49 32.92 48.09 -28.16
CA SER A 49 32.86 48.32 -29.60
C SER A 49 32.54 47.02 -30.35
N PRO A 50 31.83 47.07 -31.49
CA PRO A 50 31.63 45.90 -32.33
C PRO A 50 33.00 45.36 -32.79
N PRO A 51 33.19 44.03 -32.84
CA PRO A 51 34.39 43.46 -33.42
C PRO A 51 34.52 43.96 -34.86
N THR A 52 35.65 44.57 -35.19
CA THR A 52 35.94 45.00 -36.56
C THR A 52 35.98 43.76 -37.44
N GLU A 53 34.92 43.57 -38.23
CA GLU A 53 34.67 42.41 -39.08
C GLU A 53 35.89 42.05 -39.94
N SER A 54 36.45 40.87 -39.73
CA SER A 54 37.11 40.10 -40.77
C SER A 54 36.81 38.62 -40.54
N SER A 55 35.99 38.04 -41.43
CA SER A 55 35.72 36.62 -41.68
C SER A 55 35.68 35.63 -40.50
N LEU A 56 34.61 34.82 -40.42
CA LEU A 56 34.46 33.69 -39.48
C LEU A 56 35.67 32.74 -39.45
N THR A 57 36.40 32.59 -40.56
CA THR A 57 37.64 31.79 -40.63
C THR A 57 38.81 32.42 -39.85
N ASP A 58 38.93 33.74 -39.80
CA ASP A 58 39.99 34.43 -39.02
C ASP A 58 39.75 34.31 -37.51
N ILE A 59 38.48 34.22 -37.11
CA ILE A 59 38.07 34.02 -35.72
C ILE A 59 38.45 32.61 -35.23
N LEU A 60 38.29 31.60 -36.09
CA LEU A 60 38.57 30.19 -35.79
C LEU A 60 40.07 29.84 -35.81
N VAL A 61 40.88 30.54 -36.62
CA VAL A 61 42.30 30.19 -36.86
C VAL A 61 43.28 30.89 -35.90
N ARG A 62 42.80 31.80 -35.04
CA ARG A 62 43.57 32.65 -34.10
C ARG A 62 45.04 32.24 -33.84
N LYS A 63 45.93 32.68 -34.73
CA LYS A 63 47.32 33.03 -34.41
C LYS A 63 47.26 34.38 -33.73
N ALA A 64 47.75 34.46 -32.49
CA ALA A 64 47.84 35.70 -31.73
C ALA A 64 48.71 36.70 -32.50
N LEU A 65 48.09 37.56 -33.30
CA LEU A 65 48.75 38.73 -33.87
C LEU A 65 48.37 39.93 -33.02
N SER A 66 49.41 40.50 -32.42
CA SER A 66 49.48 41.79 -31.77
C SER A 66 48.56 42.81 -32.44
N SER A 67 47.39 43.01 -31.86
CA SER A 67 46.48 44.11 -32.16
C SER A 67 46.12 44.73 -30.83
N SER A 68 46.59 45.96 -30.63
CA SER A 68 46.35 46.77 -29.45
C SER A 68 44.93 47.37 -29.46
N SER A 69 43.90 46.58 -29.78
CA SER A 69 42.51 46.95 -29.50
C SER A 69 42.14 46.41 -28.13
N SER A 70 41.95 47.34 -27.20
CA SER A 70 41.39 47.12 -25.86
C SER A 70 39.96 46.57 -25.96
N ASN A 71 39.81 45.31 -26.37
CA ASN A 71 38.62 44.51 -26.12
C ASN A 71 38.62 44.09 -24.64
N THR A 72 38.77 45.08 -23.77
CA THR A 72 38.85 44.91 -22.32
C THR A 72 37.42 44.90 -21.82
N VAL A 73 36.99 43.72 -21.37
CA VAL A 73 35.71 43.52 -20.67
C VAL A 73 35.63 44.54 -19.55
N ASP A 74 34.51 45.26 -19.45
CA ASP A 74 34.34 46.25 -18.40
C ASP A 74 34.40 45.53 -17.03
N PRO A 75 35.39 45.82 -16.17
CA PRO A 75 35.53 45.15 -14.89
C PRO A 75 34.28 45.33 -14.00
N GLN A 76 33.52 46.42 -14.18
CA GLN A 76 32.29 46.65 -13.44
C GLN A 76 31.18 45.65 -13.81
N ILE A 77 31.03 45.38 -15.11
CA ILE A 77 30.06 44.39 -15.62
C ILE A 77 30.44 42.98 -15.16
N LEU A 78 31.74 42.68 -15.09
CA LEU A 78 32.24 41.40 -14.60
C LEU A 78 31.88 41.20 -13.12
N VAL A 79 32.08 42.22 -12.28
CA VAL A 79 31.74 42.19 -10.85
C VAL A 79 30.23 42.06 -10.64
N GLU A 80 29.43 42.79 -11.43
CA GLU A 80 27.96 42.69 -11.39
C GLU A 80 27.49 41.27 -11.75
N LEU A 81 28.04 40.69 -12.83
CA LEU A 81 27.72 39.33 -13.25
C LEU A 81 28.09 38.29 -12.17
N PHE A 82 29.28 38.42 -11.55
CA PHE A 82 29.67 37.55 -10.46
C PHE A 82 28.80 37.72 -9.21
N SER A 83 28.30 38.92 -8.96
CA SER A 83 27.40 39.19 -7.84
C SER A 83 26.04 38.53 -8.06
N ILE A 84 25.45 38.70 -9.25
CA ILE A 84 24.20 38.04 -9.64
C ILE A 84 24.35 36.52 -9.61
N TYR A 85 25.45 35.99 -10.14
CA TYR A 85 25.70 34.54 -10.11
C TYR A 85 25.85 34.00 -8.68
N ARG A 86 26.54 34.73 -7.80
CA ARG A 86 26.72 34.34 -6.40
C ARG A 86 25.40 34.34 -5.65
N GLU A 87 24.56 35.36 -5.85
CA GLU A 87 23.22 35.43 -5.26
C GLU A 87 22.34 34.26 -5.74
N TRP A 88 22.37 33.97 -7.04
CA TRP A 88 21.67 32.82 -7.59
C TRP A 88 22.17 31.49 -7.01
N GLN A 89 23.49 31.30 -6.87
CA GLN A 89 24.07 30.11 -6.27
C GLN A 89 23.64 29.95 -4.80
N GLU A 90 23.69 31.02 -4.02
CA GLU A 90 23.27 31.03 -2.61
C GLU A 90 21.78 30.68 -2.48
N SER A 91 20.94 31.31 -3.31
CA SER A 91 19.51 31.01 -3.35
C SER A 91 19.23 29.53 -3.65
N LYS A 92 19.96 28.95 -4.62
CA LYS A 92 19.82 27.53 -4.97
C LYS A 92 20.31 26.61 -3.86
N ALA A 93 21.42 26.95 -3.20
CA ALA A 93 21.93 26.19 -2.06
C ALA A 93 20.92 26.17 -0.90
N GLN A 94 20.29 27.31 -0.60
CA GLN A 94 19.25 27.40 0.43
C GLN A 94 18.00 26.58 0.06
N GLU A 95 17.57 26.64 -1.20
CA GLU A 95 16.43 25.86 -1.69
C GLU A 95 16.68 24.35 -1.60
N ILE A 96 17.90 23.90 -1.94
CA ILE A 96 18.31 22.50 -1.80
C ILE A 96 18.31 22.09 -0.33
N THR A 97 18.92 22.90 0.54
CA THR A 97 19.01 22.63 1.98
C THR A 97 17.63 22.48 2.60
N LYS A 98 16.72 23.42 2.32
CA LYS A 98 15.34 23.38 2.84
C LYS A 98 14.58 22.13 2.37
N ARG A 99 14.76 21.74 1.11
CA ARG A 99 14.13 20.53 0.57
C ARG A 99 14.71 19.26 1.22
N GLN A 100 16.01 19.25 1.48
CA GLN A 100 16.67 18.12 2.11
C GLN A 100 16.21 17.94 3.56
N GLU A 101 16.05 19.03 4.31
CA GLU A 101 15.45 19.04 5.64
C GLU A 101 14.00 18.51 5.65
N ASP A 102 13.16 18.94 4.70
CA ASP A 102 11.78 18.40 4.57
C ASP A 102 11.76 16.89 4.29
N ILE A 103 12.65 16.42 3.42
CA ILE A 103 12.79 14.99 3.11
C ILE A 103 13.24 14.21 4.36
N GLU A 104 14.24 14.71 5.10
CA GLU A 104 14.73 14.10 6.32
C GLU A 104 13.62 13.96 7.37
N ASN A 105 12.87 15.05 7.63
CA ASN A 105 11.72 15.03 8.53
C ASN A 105 10.66 13.98 8.12
N LYS A 106 10.38 13.86 6.82
CA LYS A 106 9.43 12.87 6.31
C LYS A 106 9.94 11.43 6.46
N ILE A 107 11.24 11.21 6.31
CA ILE A 107 11.88 9.92 6.54
C ILE A 107 11.78 9.53 8.02
N GLU A 108 12.08 10.44 8.94
CA GLU A 108 11.96 10.19 10.38
C GLU A 108 10.54 9.81 10.79
N VAL A 109 9.53 10.54 10.29
CA VAL A 109 8.12 10.24 10.56
C VAL A 109 7.73 8.87 9.97
N ALA A 110 8.18 8.56 8.75
CA ALA A 110 7.92 7.27 8.12
C ALA A 110 8.53 6.10 8.90
N ASP A 111 9.77 6.25 9.38
CA ASP A 111 10.45 5.24 10.19
C ASP A 111 9.77 5.01 11.55
N ALA A 112 9.37 6.10 12.23
CA ALA A 112 8.62 6.02 13.48
C ALA A 112 7.26 5.32 13.29
N LEU A 113 6.56 5.60 12.18
CA LEU A 113 5.31 4.92 11.85
C LEU A 113 5.51 3.45 11.48
N ALA A 114 6.55 3.12 10.71
CA ALA A 114 6.88 1.74 10.34
C ALA A 114 7.18 0.89 11.59
N THR A 115 7.95 1.43 12.53
CA THR A 115 8.26 0.77 13.79
C THR A 115 7.00 0.53 14.63
N LYS A 116 6.12 1.53 14.76
CA LYS A 116 4.84 1.39 15.47
C LYS A 116 3.93 0.36 14.82
N LEU A 117 3.89 0.32 13.49
CA LEU A 117 3.09 -0.64 12.74
C LEU A 117 3.59 -2.08 12.98
N LEU A 118 4.91 -2.28 12.91
CA LEU A 118 5.53 -3.57 13.20
C LEU A 118 5.24 -4.03 14.64
N GLN A 119 5.32 -3.12 15.61
CA GLN A 119 4.99 -3.43 17.01
C GLN A 119 3.52 -3.86 17.17
N ARG A 120 2.59 -3.13 16.55
CA ARG A 120 1.15 -3.47 16.53
C ARG A 120 0.90 -4.84 15.91
N PHE A 121 1.54 -5.15 14.78
CA PHE A 121 1.41 -6.45 14.13
C PHE A 121 1.94 -7.58 15.01
N ASN A 122 3.12 -7.43 15.61
CA ASN A 122 3.67 -8.44 16.51
C ASN A 122 2.77 -8.71 17.72
N HIS A 123 2.19 -7.66 18.31
CA HIS A 123 1.21 -7.82 19.38
C HIS A 123 -0.04 -8.57 18.90
N SER A 124 -0.59 -8.20 17.74
CA SER A 124 -1.75 -8.87 17.15
C SER A 124 -1.48 -10.36 16.89
N VAL A 125 -0.31 -10.69 16.33
CA VAL A 125 0.09 -12.08 16.07
C VAL A 125 0.24 -12.86 17.37
N SER A 126 0.80 -12.26 18.42
CA SER A 126 0.90 -12.89 19.73
C SER A 126 -0.48 -13.14 20.36
N ALA A 127 -1.39 -12.17 20.27
CA ALA A 127 -2.76 -12.33 20.74
C ALA A 127 -3.49 -13.43 19.97
N MET A 128 -3.36 -13.47 18.64
CA MET A 128 -3.94 -14.52 17.79
C MET A 128 -3.40 -15.91 18.14
N ARG A 129 -2.09 -16.06 18.36
CA ARG A 129 -1.52 -17.34 18.83
C ARG A 129 -2.13 -17.78 20.14
N THR A 130 -2.27 -16.85 21.09
CA THR A 130 -2.86 -17.14 22.41
C THR A 130 -4.30 -17.60 22.26
N THR A 131 -5.12 -16.89 21.49
CA THR A 131 -6.51 -17.28 21.21
C THR A 131 -6.59 -18.64 20.50
N SER A 132 -5.73 -18.88 19.51
CA SER A 132 -5.65 -20.17 18.81
C SER A 132 -5.33 -21.31 19.77
N GLN A 133 -4.40 -21.10 20.71
CA GLN A 133 -4.07 -22.08 21.74
C GLN A 133 -5.26 -22.34 22.68
N HIS A 134 -5.97 -21.31 23.14
CA HIS A 134 -7.19 -21.51 23.93
C HIS A 134 -8.28 -22.27 23.17
N LEU A 135 -8.50 -21.96 21.89
CA LEU A 135 -9.47 -22.68 21.05
C LEU A 135 -9.09 -24.16 20.86
N SER A 136 -7.79 -24.46 20.75
CA SER A 136 -7.33 -25.85 20.67
C SER A 136 -7.65 -26.64 21.95
N GLN A 137 -7.59 -26.00 23.12
CA GLN A 137 -7.97 -26.61 24.40
C GLN A 137 -9.47 -26.85 24.49
N VAL A 138 -10.29 -25.91 23.98
CA VAL A 138 -11.75 -26.06 23.91
C VAL A 138 -12.14 -27.30 23.09
N HIS A 139 -11.44 -27.57 21.99
CA HIS A 139 -11.67 -28.78 21.20
C HIS A 139 -11.45 -30.06 22.02
N GLY A 140 -10.38 -30.11 22.82
CA GLY A 140 -10.13 -31.23 23.74
C GLY A 140 -11.28 -31.44 24.73
N LEU A 141 -11.73 -30.37 25.39
CA LEU A 141 -12.86 -30.42 26.31
C LEU A 141 -14.16 -30.87 25.64
N GLN A 142 -14.40 -30.46 24.39
CA GLN A 142 -15.57 -30.88 23.63
C GLN A 142 -15.58 -32.40 23.39
N VAL A 143 -14.41 -33.00 23.13
CA VAL A 143 -14.27 -34.46 22.97
C VAL A 143 -14.55 -35.17 24.29
N GLU A 144 -13.94 -34.73 25.40
CA GLU A 144 -14.16 -35.32 26.73
C GLU A 144 -15.63 -35.24 27.16
N LEU A 145 -16.29 -34.11 26.90
CA LEU A 145 -17.72 -33.94 27.16
C LEU A 145 -18.58 -34.92 26.34
N GLY A 146 -18.21 -35.16 25.08
CA GLY A 146 -18.86 -36.15 24.21
C GLY A 146 -18.73 -37.57 24.74
N GLU A 147 -17.53 -37.96 25.17
CA GLU A 147 -17.28 -39.28 25.78
C GLU A 147 -18.07 -39.45 27.08
N LEU A 148 -18.03 -38.45 27.97
CA LEU A 148 -18.77 -38.48 29.24
C LEU A 148 -20.27 -38.61 29.01
N LYS A 149 -20.82 -37.86 28.03
CA LYS A 149 -22.22 -37.98 27.62
C LYS A 149 -22.54 -39.40 27.13
N GLY A 150 -21.64 -40.01 26.35
CA GLY A 150 -21.76 -41.40 25.91
C GLY A 150 -21.85 -42.38 27.08
N ARG A 151 -20.89 -42.30 28.01
CA ARG A 151 -20.86 -43.14 29.22
C ARG A 151 -22.09 -42.95 30.11
N LEU A 152 -22.55 -41.70 30.28
CA LEU A 152 -23.76 -41.42 31.04
C LEU A 152 -25.00 -42.04 30.38
N THR A 153 -25.10 -41.94 29.06
CA THR A 153 -26.20 -42.55 28.29
C THR A 153 -26.19 -44.07 28.45
N GLU A 154 -25.01 -44.69 28.42
CA GLU A 154 -24.86 -46.13 28.69
C GLU A 154 -25.31 -46.50 30.11
N VAL A 155 -24.90 -45.74 31.13
CA VAL A 155 -25.32 -45.97 32.52
C VAL A 155 -26.83 -45.82 32.67
N ILE A 156 -27.45 -44.79 32.07
CA ILE A 156 -28.91 -44.62 32.08
C ILE A 156 -29.60 -45.82 31.42
N ASN A 157 -29.13 -46.24 30.24
CA ASN A 157 -29.68 -47.41 29.55
C ASN A 157 -29.50 -48.72 30.35
N ASN A 158 -28.37 -48.86 31.06
CA ASN A 158 -28.12 -49.99 31.95
C ASN A 158 -29.10 -49.99 33.14
N CYS A 159 -29.28 -48.84 33.79
CA CYS A 159 -30.27 -48.64 34.84
C CYS A 159 -31.69 -48.92 34.35
N ASP A 160 -32.07 -48.44 33.17
CA ASP A 160 -33.38 -48.72 32.57
C ASP A 160 -33.60 -50.20 32.29
N SER A 161 -32.57 -50.88 31.78
CA SER A 161 -32.61 -52.33 31.56
C SER A 161 -32.75 -53.09 32.88
N LEU A 162 -32.10 -52.61 33.95
CA LEU A 162 -32.25 -53.15 35.29
C LEU A 162 -33.66 -52.91 35.84
N CYS A 163 -34.20 -51.68 35.72
CA CYS A 163 -35.57 -51.34 36.12
C CYS A 163 -36.60 -52.23 35.42
N LYS A 164 -36.44 -52.45 34.10
CA LYS A 164 -37.29 -53.37 33.33
C LYS A 164 -37.19 -54.81 33.84
N ARG A 165 -35.98 -55.29 34.15
CA ARG A 165 -35.77 -56.64 34.69
C ARG A 165 -36.40 -56.82 36.07
N ILE A 166 -36.27 -55.84 36.96
CA ILE A 166 -36.91 -55.85 38.28
C ILE A 166 -38.44 -55.89 38.12
N ASN A 167 -39.01 -55.13 37.19
CA ASN A 167 -40.45 -55.16 36.95
C ASN A 167 -40.92 -56.51 36.35
N ALA A 168 -40.10 -57.18 35.53
CA ALA A 168 -40.43 -58.46 34.93
C ALA A 168 -40.28 -59.65 35.89
N GLU A 169 -39.16 -59.73 36.61
CA GLU A 169 -38.69 -60.93 37.32
C GLU A 169 -38.42 -60.68 38.82
N GLY A 170 -38.59 -59.44 39.30
CA GLY A 170 -38.25 -59.05 40.67
C GLY A 170 -39.31 -59.40 41.72
N PRO A 171 -38.96 -59.32 43.01
CA PRO A 171 -39.89 -59.54 44.12
C PRO A 171 -41.06 -58.57 44.09
N GLU A 172 -42.28 -59.01 44.45
CA GLU A 172 -43.51 -58.20 44.35
C GLU A 172 -43.40 -56.81 45.03
N SER A 173 -42.67 -56.71 46.14
CA SER A 173 -42.44 -55.45 46.87
C SER A 173 -41.66 -54.38 46.07
N LEU A 174 -40.90 -54.79 45.05
CA LEU A 174 -40.08 -53.89 44.23
C LEU A 174 -40.72 -53.53 42.88
N ARG A 175 -41.67 -54.34 42.39
CA ARG A 175 -42.30 -54.17 41.07
C ARG A 175 -43.13 -52.89 40.94
N SER A 176 -43.62 -52.34 42.05
CA SER A 176 -44.38 -51.07 42.08
C SER A 176 -43.51 -49.84 42.40
N THR A 177 -42.26 -50.05 42.82
CA THR A 177 -41.41 -48.99 43.40
C THR A 177 -40.41 -48.43 42.38
N VAL A 178 -40.09 -49.18 41.32
CA VAL A 178 -39.03 -48.83 40.38
C VAL A 178 -39.60 -48.36 39.03
N THR A 179 -39.43 -47.07 38.75
CA THR A 179 -39.75 -46.44 37.44
C THR A 179 -38.48 -46.27 36.60
N PRO A 180 -38.46 -46.68 35.31
CA PRO A 180 -37.34 -46.40 34.42
C PRO A 180 -37.10 -44.89 34.24
N PHE A 181 -35.84 -44.51 34.03
CA PHE A 181 -35.38 -43.17 33.69
C PHE A 181 -35.70 -42.85 32.23
N ALA A 182 -36.99 -42.64 31.91
CA ALA A 182 -37.35 -42.16 30.58
C ALA A 182 -36.84 -40.73 30.38
N LEU A 183 -35.79 -40.57 29.56
CA LEU A 183 -35.38 -39.26 29.03
C LEU A 183 -36.49 -38.76 28.09
N SER A 184 -37.23 -37.73 28.51
CA SER A 184 -38.17 -37.02 27.64
C SER A 184 -37.40 -36.44 26.43
N PRO A 185 -37.90 -36.55 25.19
CA PRO A 185 -37.24 -35.99 24.02
C PRO A 185 -37.04 -34.47 24.15
N PRO A 186 -35.95 -33.91 23.61
CA PRO A 186 -35.53 -32.51 23.84
C PRO A 186 -36.40 -31.42 23.17
N ASP A 187 -37.66 -31.69 22.81
CA ASP A 187 -38.51 -30.76 22.06
C ASP A 187 -39.44 -29.91 22.95
N SER A 188 -39.06 -29.67 24.21
CA SER A 188 -39.86 -28.83 25.12
C SER A 188 -39.02 -27.93 26.03
N VAL A 189 -38.11 -27.17 25.42
CA VAL A 189 -37.67 -25.89 26.01
C VAL A 189 -38.14 -24.79 25.06
N SER A 190 -39.35 -24.31 25.32
CA SER A 190 -39.91 -23.14 24.67
C SER A 190 -39.06 -21.92 25.01
N SER A 191 -38.45 -21.35 23.98
CA SER A 191 -37.66 -20.13 23.98
C SER A 191 -38.50 -18.93 24.43
N ASN A 192 -38.56 -18.66 25.74
CA ASN A 192 -39.03 -17.38 26.25
C ASN A 192 -37.88 -16.66 26.94
N THR A 193 -37.09 -15.94 26.14
CA THR A 193 -36.29 -14.82 26.63
C THR A 193 -36.67 -13.60 25.81
N THR A 194 -37.74 -12.95 26.24
CA THR A 194 -38.09 -11.58 25.85
C THR A 194 -37.07 -10.63 26.48
N LEU A 195 -36.06 -10.23 25.71
CA LEU A 195 -35.24 -9.05 26.00
C LEU A 195 -35.98 -7.83 25.46
N SER A 196 -36.73 -7.17 26.35
CA SER A 196 -37.25 -5.83 26.12
C SER A 196 -36.10 -4.83 26.28
N SER A 197 -35.55 -4.36 25.17
CA SER A 197 -34.72 -3.16 25.16
C SER A 197 -35.64 -1.94 25.14
N LYS A 198 -35.92 -1.40 26.34
CA LYS A 198 -36.39 -0.03 26.50
C LYS A 198 -35.31 0.92 25.99
N GLN A 199 -35.70 1.74 25.01
CA GLN A 199 -34.98 2.91 24.55
C GLN A 199 -35.54 4.08 25.37
N GLU A 200 -34.74 4.63 26.29
CA GLU A 200 -35.04 5.88 27.00
C GLU A 200 -33.95 6.90 26.63
N GLU A 201 -34.45 7.98 26.01
CA GLU A 201 -33.98 9.38 25.89
C GLU A 201 -32.49 9.73 25.88
#